data_AF-A0A4Q5N517-F1
#
_entry.id   AF-A0A4Q5N517-F1
#
_cell.length_a   1.000
_cell.length_b   1.000
_cell.length_c   1.000
_cell.angle_alpha   90.00
_cell.angle_beta   90.00
_cell.angle_gamma   90.00
#
_symmetry.space_group_name_H-M   'P 1'
#
loop_
_entity.id
_entity.type
_entity.pdbx_description
1 polymer ?
#
loop_
_entity_poly.entity_id
_entity_poly.type
_entity_poly.pdbx_seq_one_letter_code
_entity_poly.pdbx_strand_id
1 'polypeptide(L)'
;MNRTDRLYAITEELRRAARAGRTSGQLAAALEVSDRTIKRDVSALQQAGSPIWAQPGPGGGYVLDASASLPPVNFSPSQAVAVAVALAALPPGSPFAVDGAAARGKVFDALGPGDRERARDVAGRIWFETPTGAHPRAERRVLRVVEQALLLHLVLAIGYRDSAGRGTHRAVEPVLLARRDGRWFLVAWCRDRAAIRWFRLDRIGQADLMREHYPPRDVAEVGTPPADAAPVLAPTDDGPTLTPDRLRRGGPTERSC
;
A
#
# COMPACT_ATOMS: atom_id res chain seq x y z
N MET A 1 -25.08 -12.73 24.04
CA MET A 1 -23.77 -12.63 23.35
C MET A 1 -22.64 -12.60 24.38
N ASN A 2 -21.64 -13.49 24.26
CA ASN A 2 -20.44 -13.45 25.11
C ASN A 2 -19.66 -12.14 24.85
N ARG A 3 -18.91 -11.67 25.85
CA ARG A 3 -18.04 -10.51 25.73
C ARG A 3 -17.05 -10.63 24.56
N THR A 4 -16.40 -11.77 24.38
CA THR A 4 -15.42 -11.95 23.28
C THR A 4 -16.05 -11.74 21.91
N ASP A 5 -17.20 -12.39 21.65
CA ASP A 5 -17.95 -12.22 20.39
C ASP A 5 -18.36 -10.76 20.19
N ARG A 6 -18.74 -10.08 21.27
CA ARG A 6 -19.13 -8.66 21.23
C ARG A 6 -17.95 -7.74 20.92
N LEU A 7 -16.77 -7.98 21.51
CA LEU A 7 -15.55 -7.21 21.19
C LEU A 7 -15.18 -7.36 19.71
N TYR A 8 -15.28 -8.59 19.19
CA TYR A 8 -15.06 -8.86 17.77
C TYR A 8 -16.10 -8.12 16.91
N ALA A 9 -17.38 -8.24 17.24
CA ALA A 9 -18.46 -7.59 16.50
C ALA A 9 -18.36 -6.05 16.49
N ILE A 10 -17.99 -5.42 17.62
CA ILE A 10 -17.69 -3.98 17.68
C ILE A 10 -16.57 -3.63 16.69
N THR A 11 -15.50 -4.41 16.67
CA THR A 11 -14.34 -4.16 15.80
C THR A 11 -14.72 -4.28 14.32
N GLU A 12 -15.52 -5.30 13.95
CA GLU A 12 -15.99 -5.49 12.58
C GLU A 12 -16.97 -4.40 12.13
N GLU A 13 -17.90 -3.96 12.99
CA GLU A 13 -18.81 -2.86 12.67
C GLU A 13 -18.07 -1.55 12.42
N LEU A 14 -17.07 -1.25 13.24
CA LEU A 14 -16.21 -0.08 13.07
C LEU A 14 -15.36 -0.19 11.80
N ARG A 15 -14.85 -1.38 11.49
CA ARG A 15 -14.11 -1.63 10.24
C ARG A 15 -15.00 -1.40 9.02
N ARG A 16 -16.23 -1.95 9.03
CA ARG A 16 -17.20 -1.79 7.94
C ARG A 16 -17.59 -0.32 7.73
N ALA A 17 -17.72 0.43 8.82
CA ALA A 17 -18.02 1.85 8.77
C ALA A 17 -16.84 2.72 8.28
N ALA A 18 -15.61 2.18 8.31
CA ALA A 18 -14.39 2.88 7.93
C ALA A 18 -14.33 4.29 8.54
N ARG A 19 -14.03 5.31 7.73
CA ARG A 19 -13.95 6.72 8.16
C ARG A 19 -15.28 7.30 8.66
N ALA A 20 -16.42 6.71 8.32
CA ALA A 20 -17.72 7.20 8.80
C ALA A 20 -17.93 6.88 10.28
N GLY A 21 -17.30 5.81 10.79
CA GLY A 21 -17.42 5.39 12.19
C GLY A 21 -18.84 4.97 12.60
N ARG A 22 -19.01 4.69 13.90
CA ARG A 22 -20.31 4.42 14.51
C ARG A 22 -20.44 5.10 15.86
N THR A 23 -21.58 5.71 16.14
CA THR A 23 -21.88 6.23 17.48
C THR A 23 -22.05 5.07 18.46
N SER A 24 -21.86 5.36 19.75
CA SER A 24 -22.11 4.38 20.82
C SER A 24 -23.56 3.86 20.77
N GLY A 25 -24.53 4.73 20.47
CA GLY A 25 -25.94 4.36 20.30
C GLY A 25 -26.20 3.46 19.09
N GLN A 26 -25.50 3.69 17.96
CA GLN A 26 -25.61 2.82 16.77
C GLN A 26 -25.06 1.42 17.04
N LEU A 27 -23.92 1.32 17.73
CA LEU A 27 -23.34 0.02 18.12
C LEU A 27 -24.23 -0.69 19.16
N ALA A 28 -24.79 0.06 20.10
CA ALA A 28 -25.70 -0.44 21.11
C ALA A 28 -26.97 -1.05 20.48
N ALA A 29 -27.56 -0.35 19.51
CA ALA A 29 -28.70 -0.84 18.75
C ALA A 29 -28.34 -2.07 17.90
N ALA A 30 -27.21 -2.05 17.19
CA ALA A 30 -26.80 -3.15 16.31
C ALA A 30 -26.46 -4.44 17.07
N LEU A 31 -25.93 -4.32 18.30
CA LEU A 31 -25.48 -5.45 19.11
C LEU A 31 -26.48 -5.80 20.24
N GLU A 32 -27.63 -5.12 20.29
CA GLU A 32 -28.69 -5.29 21.29
C GLU A 32 -28.18 -5.20 22.74
N VAL A 33 -27.32 -4.20 23.01
CA VAL A 33 -26.74 -3.95 24.35
C VAL A 33 -26.90 -2.48 24.75
N SER A 34 -26.61 -2.16 26.02
CA SER A 34 -26.67 -0.78 26.48
C SER A 34 -25.47 0.06 26.01
N ASP A 35 -25.68 1.37 25.87
CA ASP A 35 -24.64 2.36 25.57
C ASP A 35 -23.45 2.29 26.55
N ARG A 36 -23.76 2.06 27.84
CA ARG A 36 -22.75 1.84 28.89
C ARG A 36 -21.88 0.62 28.61
N THR A 37 -22.45 -0.45 28.05
CA THR A 37 -21.72 -1.68 27.69
C THR A 37 -20.77 -1.42 26.53
N ILE A 38 -21.24 -0.74 25.48
CA ILE A 38 -20.40 -0.33 24.33
C ILE A 38 -19.22 0.51 24.81
N LYS A 39 -19.46 1.57 25.59
CA LYS A 39 -18.39 2.43 26.12
C LYS A 39 -17.34 1.64 26.90
N ARG A 40 -17.78 0.68 27.73
CA ARG A 40 -16.87 -0.17 28.52
C ARG A 40 -16.05 -1.11 27.63
N ASP A 41 -16.66 -1.69 26.61
CA ASP A 41 -16.00 -2.62 25.71
C ASP A 41 -15.06 -1.93 24.71
N VAL A 42 -15.44 -0.76 24.19
CA VAL A 42 -14.54 0.10 23.41
C VAL A 42 -13.34 0.52 24.25
N SER A 43 -13.54 0.90 25.51
CA SER A 43 -12.42 1.22 26.41
C SER A 43 -11.50 0.01 26.63
N ALA A 44 -12.07 -1.20 26.76
CA ALA A 44 -11.28 -2.42 26.89
C ALA A 44 -10.46 -2.72 25.61
N LEU A 45 -11.05 -2.51 24.42
CA LEU A 45 -10.34 -2.64 23.15
C LEU A 45 -9.20 -1.62 23.02
N GLN A 46 -9.43 -0.37 23.44
CA GLN A 46 -8.41 0.68 23.45
C GLN A 46 -7.25 0.34 24.41
N GLN A 47 -7.56 -0.15 25.61
CA GLN A 47 -6.56 -0.60 26.59
C GLN A 47 -5.77 -1.81 26.08
N ALA A 48 -6.39 -2.66 25.27
CA ALA A 48 -5.74 -3.78 24.59
C ALA A 48 -4.93 -3.37 23.34
N GLY A 49 -4.89 -2.08 23.01
CA GLY A 49 -4.11 -1.56 21.88
C GLY A 49 -4.82 -1.57 20.53
N SER A 50 -6.14 -1.85 20.48
CA SER A 50 -6.92 -1.69 19.25
C SER A 50 -6.96 -0.21 18.85
N PRO A 51 -6.69 0.15 17.58
CA PRO A 51 -6.58 1.54 17.14
C PRO A 51 -7.95 2.18 16.93
N ILE A 52 -8.75 2.23 18.00
CA ILE A 52 -10.09 2.83 18.02
C ILE A 52 -9.98 4.20 18.69
N TRP A 53 -10.49 5.25 18.03
CA TRP A 53 -10.59 6.58 18.63
C TRP A 53 -12.02 7.12 18.53
N ALA A 54 -12.34 8.10 19.36
CA ALA A 54 -13.60 8.83 19.29
C ALA A 54 -13.40 10.11 18.47
N GLN A 55 -14.25 10.33 17.48
CA GLN A 55 -14.31 11.56 16.70
C GLN A 55 -15.32 12.52 17.36
N PRO A 56 -14.91 13.68 17.88
CA PRO A 56 -15.82 14.66 18.47
C PRO A 56 -16.59 15.45 17.39
N GLY A 57 -17.82 15.91 17.72
CA GLY A 57 -18.65 16.76 16.86
C GLY A 57 -20.09 16.25 16.65
N PRO A 58 -20.99 17.04 16.03
CA PRO A 58 -22.34 16.60 15.67
C PRO A 58 -22.26 15.44 14.66
N GLY A 59 -22.75 14.26 15.05
CA GLY A 59 -22.59 13.02 14.27
C GLY A 59 -21.29 12.25 14.55
N GLY A 60 -20.50 12.66 15.55
CA GLY A 60 -19.29 11.99 15.98
C GLY A 60 -19.52 10.58 16.55
N GLY A 61 -18.51 9.72 16.43
CA GLY A 61 -18.58 8.31 16.83
C GLY A 61 -17.22 7.68 17.02
N TYR A 62 -17.20 6.39 17.32
CA TYR A 62 -15.99 5.60 17.33
C TYR A 62 -15.58 5.28 15.89
N VAL A 63 -14.29 5.33 15.62
CA VAL A 63 -13.68 5.00 14.33
C VAL A 63 -12.52 4.06 14.58
N LEU A 64 -12.39 3.04 13.74
CA LEU A 64 -11.20 2.18 13.70
C LEU A 64 -10.24 2.75 12.64
N ASP A 65 -8.99 2.97 13.02
CA ASP A 65 -7.96 3.38 12.07
C ASP A 65 -7.64 2.24 11.10
N ALA A 66 -8.32 2.23 9.95
CA ALA A 66 -8.07 1.28 8.87
C ALA A 66 -6.74 1.54 8.14
N SER A 67 -6.09 2.69 8.34
CA SER A 67 -4.82 3.02 7.69
C SER A 67 -3.61 2.33 8.34
N ALA A 68 -3.77 1.78 9.54
CA ALA A 68 -2.68 1.22 10.33
C ALA A 68 -2.54 -0.32 10.26
N SER A 69 -3.50 -1.05 9.68
CA SER A 69 -3.42 -2.53 9.65
C SER A 69 -4.21 -3.18 8.51
N LEU A 70 -3.64 -4.24 7.94
CA LEU A 70 -4.37 -5.17 7.06
C LEU A 70 -5.50 -5.83 7.87
N PRO A 71 -6.75 -5.89 7.34
CA PRO A 71 -7.82 -6.66 7.96
C PRO A 71 -7.40 -8.13 8.19
N PRO A 72 -8.07 -8.87 9.10
CA PRO A 72 -7.85 -10.30 9.26
C PRO A 72 -7.99 -11.01 7.90
N VAL A 73 -6.88 -11.57 7.43
CA VAL A 73 -6.81 -12.39 6.22
C VAL A 73 -6.57 -13.83 6.62
N ASN A 74 -7.39 -14.73 6.10
CA ASN A 74 -7.20 -16.15 6.30
C ASN A 74 -6.36 -16.68 5.15
N PHE A 75 -5.18 -17.21 5.48
CA PHE A 75 -4.39 -18.01 4.55
C PHE A 75 -4.55 -19.48 4.91
N SER A 76 -4.70 -20.33 3.90
CA SER A 76 -4.42 -21.74 4.08
C SER A 76 -2.93 -21.93 4.39
N PRO A 77 -2.53 -23.04 5.06
CA PRO A 77 -1.12 -23.33 5.31
C PRO A 77 -0.24 -23.27 4.05
N SER A 78 -0.75 -23.76 2.91
CA SER A 78 -0.02 -23.72 1.65
C SER A 78 0.10 -22.31 1.07
N GLN A 79 -0.95 -21.48 1.20
CA GLN A 79 -0.90 -20.07 0.80
C GLN A 79 0.11 -19.27 1.64
N ALA A 80 0.14 -19.50 2.95
CA ALA A 80 1.10 -18.84 3.83
C ALA A 80 2.56 -19.21 3.48
N VAL A 81 2.82 -20.50 3.21
CA VAL A 81 4.14 -20.96 2.71
C VAL A 81 4.48 -20.28 1.39
N ALA A 82 3.56 -20.25 0.42
CA ALA A 82 3.80 -19.65 -0.88
C ALA A 82 4.14 -18.15 -0.77
N VAL A 83 3.39 -17.39 0.04
CA VAL A 83 3.67 -15.97 0.31
C VAL A 83 5.04 -15.82 0.97
N ALA A 84 5.33 -16.63 1.99
CA ALA A 84 6.61 -16.57 2.69
C ALA A 84 7.81 -16.89 1.79
N VAL A 85 7.68 -17.88 0.90
CA VAL A 85 8.69 -18.25 -0.10
C VAL A 85 8.84 -17.14 -1.14
N ALA A 86 7.76 -16.55 -1.63
CA ALA A 86 7.81 -15.42 -2.56
C ALA A 86 8.53 -14.20 -1.95
N LEU A 87 8.27 -13.91 -0.67
CA LEU A 87 8.96 -12.86 0.08
C LEU A 87 10.44 -13.19 0.34
N ALA A 88 10.77 -14.47 0.54
CA ALA A 88 12.15 -14.94 0.67
C ALA A 88 12.92 -14.89 -0.67
N ALA A 89 12.21 -15.10 -1.78
CA ALA A 89 12.73 -15.05 -3.14
C ALA A 89 12.89 -13.62 -3.68
N LEU A 90 12.58 -12.60 -2.86
CA LEU A 90 12.74 -11.21 -3.28
C LEU A 90 14.18 -10.98 -3.77
N PRO A 91 14.33 -10.41 -4.96
CA PRO A 91 15.63 -10.29 -5.56
C PRO A 91 16.51 -9.30 -4.78
N PRO A 92 17.83 -9.43 -4.92
CA PRO A 92 18.77 -8.51 -4.33
C PRO A 92 18.51 -7.06 -4.73
N GLY A 93 18.66 -6.13 -3.78
CA GLY A 93 18.40 -4.72 -4.01
C GLY A 93 16.92 -4.37 -4.17
N SER A 94 16.01 -5.31 -3.87
CA SER A 94 14.57 -5.01 -3.85
C SER A 94 14.26 -3.90 -2.84
N PRO A 95 13.50 -2.85 -3.23
CA PRO A 95 13.04 -1.84 -2.30
C PRO A 95 12.21 -2.42 -1.16
N PHE A 96 11.51 -3.53 -1.43
CA PHE A 96 10.63 -4.21 -0.48
C PHE A 96 11.33 -5.24 0.40
N ALA A 97 12.66 -5.35 0.36
CA ALA A 97 13.38 -6.42 1.07
C ALA A 97 13.18 -6.37 2.60
N VAL A 98 13.12 -5.16 3.18
CA VAL A 98 12.95 -4.97 4.63
C VAL A 98 11.53 -5.35 5.04
N ASP A 99 10.54 -4.75 4.40
CA ASP A 99 9.12 -4.99 4.73
C ASP A 99 8.69 -6.41 4.35
N GLY A 100 9.25 -6.98 3.27
CA GLY A 100 9.05 -8.36 2.89
C GLY A 100 9.60 -9.36 3.92
N ALA A 101 10.77 -9.09 4.51
CA ALA A 101 11.31 -9.92 5.59
C ALA A 101 10.43 -9.86 6.85
N ALA A 102 9.94 -8.67 7.22
CA ALA A 102 9.04 -8.49 8.35
C ALA A 102 7.67 -9.16 8.11
N ALA A 103 7.10 -8.98 6.91
CA ALA A 103 5.84 -9.61 6.50
C ALA A 103 5.96 -11.14 6.49
N ARG A 104 7.08 -11.69 6.02
CA ARG A 104 7.35 -13.13 6.05
C ARG A 104 7.28 -13.68 7.48
N GLY A 105 7.90 -12.99 8.44
CA GLY A 105 7.82 -13.36 9.86
C GLY A 105 6.37 -13.40 10.37
N LYS A 106 5.61 -12.34 10.09
CA LYS A 106 4.18 -12.25 10.45
C LYS A 106 3.33 -13.37 9.84
N VAL A 107 3.59 -13.74 8.58
CA VAL A 107 2.89 -14.85 7.92
C VAL A 107 3.19 -16.20 8.58
N PHE A 108 4.46 -16.46 8.94
CA PHE A 108 4.81 -17.67 9.68
C PHE A 108 4.20 -17.68 11.09
N ASP A 109 4.15 -16.53 11.76
CA ASP A 109 3.60 -16.41 13.10
C ASP A 109 2.07 -16.51 13.15
N ALA A 110 1.40 -16.24 12.03
CA ALA A 110 -0.04 -16.46 11.88
C ALA A 110 -0.40 -17.94 11.70
N LEU A 111 0.54 -18.81 11.32
CA LEU A 111 0.30 -20.24 11.20
C LEU A 111 0.24 -20.93 12.57
N GLY A 112 -0.69 -21.90 12.68
CA GLY A 112 -0.74 -22.82 13.82
C GLY A 112 0.55 -23.63 13.97
N PRO A 113 0.86 -24.15 15.17
CA PRO A 113 2.18 -24.72 15.49
C PRO A 113 2.63 -25.84 14.53
N GLY A 114 1.74 -26.78 14.18
CA GLY A 114 2.07 -27.88 13.26
C GLY A 114 2.25 -27.46 11.80
N ASP A 115 1.52 -26.45 11.34
CA ASP A 115 1.68 -25.91 9.98
C ASP A 115 2.92 -25.02 9.88
N ARG A 116 3.27 -24.32 10.96
CA ARG A 116 4.49 -23.52 11.05
C ARG A 116 5.77 -24.38 10.94
N GLU A 117 5.80 -25.54 11.59
CA GLU A 117 6.92 -26.48 11.49
C GLU A 117 7.07 -27.05 10.08
N ARG A 118 5.97 -27.53 9.48
CA ARG A 118 5.97 -28.00 8.08
C ARG A 118 6.39 -26.90 7.11
N ALA A 119 5.92 -25.67 7.32
CA ALA A 119 6.30 -24.52 6.53
C ALA A 119 7.80 -24.20 6.65
N ARG A 120 8.38 -24.30 7.85
CA ARG A 120 9.82 -24.11 8.09
C ARG A 120 10.67 -25.21 7.45
N ASP A 121 10.23 -26.47 7.52
CA ASP A 121 10.90 -27.60 6.88
C ASP A 121 10.95 -27.44 5.35
N VAL A 122 9.82 -27.08 4.73
CA VAL A 122 9.77 -26.79 3.28
C VAL A 122 10.63 -25.57 2.93
N ALA A 123 10.51 -24.47 3.67
CA ALA A 123 11.29 -23.26 3.41
C ALA A 123 12.81 -23.48 3.61
N GLY A 124 13.21 -24.29 4.58
CA GLY A 124 14.61 -24.64 4.83
C GLY A 124 15.24 -25.52 3.74
N ARG A 125 14.42 -26.10 2.85
CA ARG A 125 14.85 -26.87 1.68
C ARG A 125 14.91 -26.03 0.40
N ILE A 126 14.47 -24.77 0.45
CA ILE A 126 14.47 -23.84 -0.68
C ILE A 126 15.63 -22.86 -0.50
N TRP A 127 16.59 -22.91 -1.42
CA TRP A 127 17.78 -22.08 -1.40
C TRP A 127 17.68 -21.04 -2.51
N PHE A 128 17.89 -19.77 -2.16
CA PHE A 128 18.02 -18.68 -3.11
C PHE A 128 19.45 -18.18 -3.09
N GLU A 129 19.99 -17.81 -4.25
CA GLU A 129 21.21 -17.00 -4.31
C GLU A 129 20.95 -15.68 -3.60
N THR A 130 21.41 -15.60 -2.35
CA THR A 130 21.42 -14.37 -1.58
C THR A 130 22.80 -13.77 -1.82
N PRO A 131 22.95 -12.67 -2.56
CA PRO A 131 24.24 -12.02 -2.64
C PRO A 131 24.60 -11.59 -1.23
N THR A 132 25.72 -12.15 -0.79
CA THR A 132 26.47 -11.72 0.38
C THR A 132 26.83 -10.25 0.21
N GLY A 133 25.98 -9.40 0.77
CA GLY A 133 26.15 -7.97 0.73
C GLY A 133 25.03 -7.37 1.54
N ALA A 134 25.28 -7.15 2.83
CA ALA A 134 24.43 -6.28 3.61
C ALA A 134 24.34 -4.95 2.85
N HIS A 135 23.21 -4.69 2.15
CA HIS A 135 22.97 -3.41 1.51
C HIS A 135 23.38 -2.32 2.51
N PRO A 136 24.36 -1.45 2.23
CA PRO A 136 24.77 -0.42 3.15
C PRO A 136 23.54 0.31 3.72
N ARG A 137 23.58 0.74 4.99
CA ARG A 137 22.43 1.44 5.63
C ARG A 137 21.91 2.59 4.77
N ALA A 138 22.77 3.23 3.98
CA ALA A 138 22.45 4.25 3.00
C ALA A 138 21.51 3.76 1.88
N GLU A 139 21.79 2.60 1.27
CA GLU A 139 20.93 2.00 0.23
C GLU A 139 19.54 1.68 0.79
N ARG A 140 19.46 1.10 1.99
CA ARG A 140 18.18 0.85 2.67
C ARG A 140 17.39 2.13 2.98
N ARG A 141 18.07 3.24 3.22
CA ARG A 141 17.40 4.54 3.44
C ARG A 141 16.84 5.07 2.13
N VAL A 142 17.61 5.04 1.05
CA VAL A 142 17.18 5.47 -0.28
C VAL A 142 15.94 4.69 -0.73
N LEU A 143 15.96 3.37 -0.60
CA LEU A 143 14.83 2.53 -1.01
C LEU A 143 13.53 2.87 -0.28
N ARG A 144 13.59 3.02 1.06
CA ARG A 144 12.43 3.42 1.87
C ARG A 144 11.89 4.80 1.49
N VAL A 145 12.78 5.75 1.22
CA VAL A 145 12.38 7.11 0.82
C VAL A 145 11.71 7.08 -0.56
N VAL A 146 12.23 6.31 -1.51
CA VAL A 146 11.62 6.13 -2.84
C VAL A 146 10.23 5.50 -2.73
N GLU A 147 10.09 4.46 -1.91
CA GLU A 147 8.80 3.80 -1.67
C GLU A 147 7.77 4.75 -1.04
N GLN A 148 8.17 5.50 -0.01
CA GLN A 148 7.29 6.51 0.61
C GLN A 148 6.87 7.59 -0.39
N ALA A 149 7.77 8.02 -1.27
CA ALA A 149 7.46 9.02 -2.30
C ALA A 149 6.41 8.51 -3.30
N LEU A 150 6.48 7.23 -3.70
CA LEU A 150 5.48 6.59 -4.55
C LEU A 150 4.12 6.45 -3.87
N LEU A 151 4.10 5.99 -2.61
CA LEU A 151 2.88 5.77 -1.84
C LEU A 151 2.15 7.07 -1.52
N LEU A 152 2.89 8.14 -1.24
CA LEU A 152 2.33 9.44 -0.82
C LEU A 152 2.21 10.44 -1.97
N HIS A 153 2.61 10.06 -3.19
CA HIS A 153 2.71 10.95 -4.35
C HIS A 153 3.46 12.26 -4.03
N LEU A 154 4.64 12.12 -3.41
CA LEU A 154 5.52 13.22 -3.04
C LEU A 154 6.68 13.36 -4.02
N VAL A 155 7.01 14.61 -4.36
CA VAL A 155 8.19 14.90 -5.17
C VAL A 155 9.43 14.42 -4.42
N LEU A 156 10.31 13.75 -5.16
CA LEU A 156 11.52 13.15 -4.63
C LEU A 156 12.75 13.90 -5.14
N ALA A 157 13.58 14.38 -4.21
CA ALA A 157 14.90 14.93 -4.53
C ALA A 157 15.93 13.79 -4.51
N ILE A 158 16.62 13.56 -5.63
CA ILE A 158 17.61 12.49 -5.76
C ILE A 158 19.01 13.03 -6.12
N GLY A 159 20.04 12.48 -5.48
CA GLY A 159 21.43 12.56 -5.92
C GLY A 159 21.77 11.36 -6.81
N TYR A 160 21.86 11.59 -8.11
CA TYR A 160 22.02 10.54 -9.12
C TYR A 160 23.38 10.61 -9.81
N ARG A 161 24.07 9.47 -9.90
CA ARG A 161 25.30 9.33 -10.71
C ARG A 161 24.97 8.79 -12.10
N ASP A 162 25.29 9.53 -13.14
CA ASP A 162 25.11 9.08 -14.52
C ASP A 162 26.11 7.98 -14.91
N SER A 163 25.99 7.44 -16.13
CA SER A 163 26.91 6.42 -16.64
C SER A 163 28.35 6.91 -16.83
N ALA A 164 28.56 8.22 -16.91
CA ALA A 164 29.87 8.86 -16.98
C ALA A 164 30.43 9.21 -15.59
N GLY A 165 29.74 8.81 -14.51
CA GLY A 165 30.15 9.05 -13.13
C GLY A 165 29.83 10.45 -12.60
N ARG A 166 29.18 11.32 -13.40
CA ARG A 166 28.84 12.69 -12.99
C ARG A 166 27.65 12.67 -12.05
N GLY A 167 27.82 13.32 -10.89
CA GLY A 167 26.75 13.52 -9.93
C GLY A 167 25.80 14.62 -10.40
N THR A 168 24.49 14.36 -10.33
CA THR A 168 23.45 15.35 -10.60
C THR A 168 22.42 15.31 -9.48
N HIS A 169 21.91 16.46 -9.08
CA HIS A 169 20.75 16.56 -8.20
C HIS A 169 19.50 16.82 -9.06
N ARG A 170 18.41 16.10 -8.79
CA ARG A 170 17.19 16.17 -9.59
C ARG A 170 15.96 16.12 -8.69
N ALA A 171 14.96 16.92 -9.04
CA ALA A 171 13.60 16.75 -8.52
C ALA A 171 12.81 15.88 -9.51
N VAL A 172 12.24 14.78 -8.99
CA VAL A 172 11.50 13.82 -9.81
C VAL A 172 10.14 13.50 -9.17
N GLU A 173 9.15 13.21 -10.00
CA GLU A 173 7.82 12.74 -9.58
C GLU A 173 7.75 11.23 -9.86
N PRO A 174 7.86 10.38 -8.82
CA PRO A 174 7.83 8.93 -9.00
C PRO A 174 6.57 8.44 -9.71
N VAL A 175 6.70 7.52 -10.65
CA VAL A 175 5.52 6.91 -11.32
C VAL A 175 5.43 5.43 -10.96
N LEU A 176 6.51 4.68 -11.16
CA LEU A 176 6.54 3.26 -10.84
C LEU A 176 7.96 2.74 -10.58
N LEU A 177 8.03 1.53 -10.04
CA LEU A 177 9.26 0.74 -9.95
C LEU A 177 9.22 -0.35 -11.01
N ALA A 178 10.28 -0.42 -11.81
CA ALA A 178 10.44 -1.45 -12.83
C ALA A 178 11.67 -2.31 -12.48
N ARG A 179 11.58 -3.61 -12.76
CA ARG A 179 12.74 -4.50 -12.75
C ARG A 179 13.02 -4.96 -14.17
N ARG A 180 14.24 -4.75 -14.64
CA ARG A 180 14.70 -5.16 -15.97
C ARG A 180 16.15 -5.61 -15.90
N ASP A 181 16.48 -6.72 -16.57
CA ASP A 181 17.83 -7.28 -16.62
C ASP A 181 18.46 -7.45 -15.22
N GLY A 182 17.65 -7.92 -14.26
CA GLY A 182 18.05 -8.11 -12.87
C GLY A 182 18.23 -6.83 -12.05
N ARG A 183 18.01 -5.65 -12.63
CA ARG A 183 18.22 -4.34 -11.97
C ARG A 183 16.91 -3.63 -11.72
N TRP A 184 16.86 -2.86 -10.63
CA TRP A 184 15.71 -2.01 -10.29
C TRP A 184 15.87 -0.59 -10.83
N PHE A 185 14.77 -0.06 -11.32
CA PHE A 185 14.65 1.29 -11.87
C PHE A 185 13.47 2.00 -11.21
N LEU A 186 13.72 3.23 -10.76
CA LEU A 186 12.66 4.21 -10.52
C LEU A 186 12.34 4.88 -11.84
N VAL A 187 11.10 4.72 -12.31
CA VAL A 187 10.59 5.47 -13.44
C VAL A 187 9.84 6.68 -12.91
N ALA A 188 10.28 7.87 -13.32
CA ALA A 188 9.79 9.11 -12.76
C ALA A 188 9.80 10.24 -13.80
N TRP A 189 8.89 11.20 -13.67
CA TRP A 189 8.94 12.44 -14.43
C TRP A 189 10.04 13.34 -13.85
N CYS A 190 11.04 13.66 -14.66
CA CYS A 190 12.15 14.53 -14.25
C CYS A 190 11.79 15.99 -14.55
N ARG A 191 11.65 16.81 -13.51
CA ARG A 191 11.25 18.22 -13.65
C ARG A 191 12.28 19.04 -14.42
N ASP A 192 13.57 18.83 -14.17
CA ASP A 192 14.66 19.53 -14.88
C ASP A 192 14.67 19.27 -16.38
N ARG A 193 14.11 18.13 -16.81
CA ARG A 193 14.10 17.69 -18.22
C ARG A 193 12.71 17.71 -18.84
N ALA A 194 11.68 17.99 -18.05
CA ALA A 194 10.28 17.91 -18.43
C ALA A 194 9.95 16.63 -19.22
N ALA A 195 10.39 15.46 -18.73
CA ALA A 195 10.20 14.18 -19.40
C ALA A 195 10.27 12.97 -18.46
N ILE A 196 9.63 11.86 -18.83
CA ILE A 196 9.78 10.55 -18.17
C ILE A 196 11.22 10.05 -18.34
N ARG A 197 11.84 9.62 -17.22
CA ARG A 197 13.17 9.02 -17.22
C ARG A 197 13.25 7.83 -16.28
N TRP A 198 14.16 6.93 -16.63
CA TRP A 198 14.46 5.71 -15.88
C TRP A 198 15.74 5.91 -15.09
N PHE A 199 15.63 5.84 -13.77
CA PHE A 199 16.74 6.00 -12.84
C PHE A 199 17.06 4.66 -12.21
N ARG A 200 18.23 4.09 -12.50
CA ARG A 200 18.69 2.89 -11.80
C ARG A 200 18.81 3.16 -10.29
N LEU A 201 18.16 2.35 -9.46
CA LEU A 201 18.14 2.54 -8.01
C LEU A 201 19.54 2.46 -7.40
N ASP A 202 20.39 1.55 -7.90
CA ASP A 202 21.77 1.37 -7.45
C ASP A 202 22.69 2.57 -7.74
N ARG A 203 22.24 3.54 -8.56
CA ARG A 203 22.96 4.79 -8.86
C ARG A 203 22.43 6.01 -8.11
N ILE A 204 21.40 5.84 -7.28
CA ILE A 204 20.88 6.89 -6.41
C ILE A 204 21.68 6.84 -5.10
N GLY A 205 22.58 7.79 -4.91
CA GLY A 205 23.40 7.87 -3.71
C GLY A 205 22.67 8.50 -2.52
N GLN A 206 21.70 9.38 -2.79
CA GLN A 206 20.90 10.09 -1.79
C GLN A 206 19.49 10.31 -2.32
N ALA A 207 18.50 10.25 -1.43
CA ALA A 207 17.11 10.50 -1.73
C ALA A 207 16.45 11.15 -0.51
N ASP A 208 15.70 12.23 -0.73
CA ASP A 208 14.97 12.95 0.31
C ASP A 208 13.56 13.31 -0.19
N LEU A 209 12.56 13.12 0.68
CA LEU A 209 11.17 13.51 0.41
C LEU A 209 11.05 15.03 0.42
N MET A 210 10.46 15.59 -0.62
CA MET A 210 9.98 16.96 -0.60
C MET A 210 8.56 16.99 -0.02
N ARG A 211 8.12 18.16 0.45
CA ARG A 211 6.76 18.37 0.99
C ARG A 211 5.72 18.61 -0.10
N GLU A 212 6.13 18.60 -1.35
CA GLU A 212 5.27 18.91 -2.48
C GLU A 212 4.63 17.62 -3.01
N HIS A 213 3.29 17.64 -3.13
CA HIS A 213 2.56 16.57 -3.81
C HIS A 213 2.45 16.84 -5.30
N TYR A 214 2.40 15.78 -6.10
CA TYR A 214 2.08 15.86 -7.52
C TYR A 214 0.80 15.04 -7.81
N PRO A 215 -0.02 15.44 -8.79
CA PRO A 215 -1.13 14.61 -9.23
C PRO A 215 -0.58 13.28 -9.77
N PRO A 216 -1.11 12.12 -9.37
CA PRO A 216 -0.65 10.83 -9.87
C PRO A 216 -0.65 10.82 -11.40
N ARG A 217 0.49 10.46 -11.99
CA ARG A 217 0.62 10.34 -13.44
C ARG A 217 0.14 8.96 -13.89
N ASP A 218 -0.52 8.90 -15.03
CA ASP A 218 -0.96 7.63 -15.58
C ASP A 218 0.25 6.77 -15.96
N VAL A 219 0.23 5.50 -15.56
CA VAL A 219 1.25 4.52 -15.94
C VAL A 219 1.34 4.36 -17.46
N ALA A 220 0.25 4.61 -18.19
CA ALA A 220 0.24 4.64 -19.65
C ALA A 220 1.16 5.73 -20.25
N GLU A 221 1.41 6.83 -19.54
CA GLU A 221 2.33 7.90 -19.97
C GLU A 221 3.81 7.48 -19.94
N VAL A 222 4.13 6.37 -19.26
CA VAL A 222 5.49 5.82 -19.18
C VAL A 222 5.91 5.12 -20.49
N GLY A 223 4.95 4.86 -21.38
CA GLY A 223 5.11 4.07 -22.59
C GLY A 223 4.61 2.64 -22.42
N THR A 224 4.63 1.85 -23.51
CA THR A 224 4.18 0.45 -23.48
C THR A 224 5.16 -0.38 -22.64
N PRO A 225 4.69 -1.11 -21.61
CA PRO A 225 5.52 -2.10 -20.93
C PRO A 225 6.11 -3.10 -21.94
N PRO A 226 7.32 -3.63 -21.70
CA PRO A 226 7.79 -4.79 -22.44
C PRO A 226 6.74 -5.90 -22.46
N ALA A 227 6.66 -6.67 -23.55
CA ALA A 227 5.61 -7.68 -23.73
C ALA A 227 5.58 -8.75 -22.62
N ASP A 228 6.66 -8.88 -21.85
CA ASP A 228 6.85 -9.79 -20.72
C ASP A 228 6.63 -9.13 -19.34
N ALA A 229 6.30 -7.84 -19.28
CA ALA A 229 6.06 -7.12 -18.04
C ALA A 229 4.56 -7.01 -17.73
N ALA A 230 4.15 -7.49 -16.56
CA ALA A 230 2.79 -7.35 -16.05
C ALA A 230 2.79 -6.64 -14.68
N PRO A 231 1.77 -5.80 -14.38
CA PRO A 231 1.62 -5.23 -13.05
C PRO A 231 1.30 -6.32 -12.01
N VAL A 232 1.76 -6.13 -10.77
CA VAL A 232 1.52 -7.09 -9.66
C VAL A 232 0.03 -7.21 -9.34
N LEU A 233 -0.71 -6.11 -9.47
CA LEU A 233 -2.15 -6.05 -9.44
C LEU A 233 -2.59 -5.25 -10.66
N ALA A 234 -3.43 -5.84 -11.52
CA ALA A 234 -4.04 -5.09 -12.60
C ALA A 234 -4.91 -3.97 -12.01
N PRO A 235 -4.94 -2.76 -12.60
CA PRO A 235 -5.96 -1.78 -12.26
C PRO A 235 -7.32 -2.44 -12.44
N THR A 236 -8.13 -2.44 -11.38
CA THR A 236 -9.54 -2.84 -11.48
C THR A 236 -10.27 -1.72 -12.23
N ASP A 237 -10.88 -2.03 -13.37
CA ASP A 237 -11.84 -1.18 -14.09
C ASP A 237 -13.12 -1.00 -13.25
N ASP A 238 -13.02 -0.35 -12.10
CA ASP A 238 -14.16 0.07 -11.27
C ASP A 238 -14.14 1.59 -11.14
N GLY A 239 -14.26 2.26 -12.28
CA GLY A 239 -14.67 3.66 -12.38
C GLY A 239 -16.03 3.72 -13.11
N PRO A 240 -17.00 4.53 -12.66
CA PRO A 240 -18.31 4.56 -13.31
C PRO A 240 -18.13 5.04 -14.75
N THR A 241 -18.59 4.22 -15.69
CA THR A 241 -18.74 4.57 -17.10
C THR A 241 -19.61 5.82 -17.19
N LEU A 242 -18.98 6.99 -17.29
CA LEU A 242 -19.65 8.21 -17.73
C LEU A 242 -19.92 8.04 -19.22
N THR A 243 -21.05 7.40 -19.53
CA THR A 243 -21.64 7.40 -20.86
C THR A 243 -21.87 8.85 -21.28
N PRO A 244 -21.34 9.32 -22.42
CA PRO A 244 -21.65 10.66 -22.91
C PRO A 244 -23.07 10.65 -23.48
N ASP A 245 -24.05 11.11 -22.68
CA ASP A 245 -25.42 11.26 -23.15
C ASP A 245 -25.57 12.57 -23.94
N ARG A 246 -25.54 12.41 -25.26
CA ARG A 246 -26.29 13.13 -26.31
C ARG A 246 -26.52 14.64 -26.15
N LEU A 247 -25.61 15.39 -26.76
CA LEU A 247 -25.98 16.58 -27.54
C LEU A 247 -26.86 16.15 -28.73
N ARG A 248 -28.18 16.25 -28.60
CA ARG A 248 -29.13 16.47 -29.71
C ARG A 248 -30.56 16.66 -29.19
N ARG A 249 -31.07 17.89 -29.26
CA ARG A 249 -32.38 18.29 -29.81
C ARG A 249 -32.68 19.74 -29.39
N GLY A 250 -32.79 20.64 -30.36
CA GLY A 250 -33.05 22.06 -30.11
C GLY A 250 -33.10 22.93 -31.36
N GLY A 251 -33.79 22.46 -32.40
CA GLY A 251 -34.27 23.24 -33.54
C GLY A 251 -35.33 22.39 -34.23
N PRO A 252 -36.37 22.95 -34.89
CA PRO A 252 -36.47 24.30 -35.48
C PRO A 252 -37.79 25.04 -35.15
N THR A 253 -37.92 26.31 -35.54
CA THR A 253 -38.95 26.77 -36.53
C THR A 253 -38.88 28.29 -36.74
N GLU A 254 -38.89 28.65 -38.02
CA GLU A 254 -39.13 29.99 -38.57
C GLU A 254 -40.51 30.54 -38.19
N ARG A 255 -40.63 31.88 -38.08
CA ARG A 255 -41.60 32.73 -38.82
C ARG A 255 -41.58 34.19 -38.33
N SER A 256 -41.25 35.08 -39.28
CA SER A 256 -41.97 36.30 -39.67
C SER A 256 -42.57 37.21 -38.58
N CYS A 257 -41.99 38.39 -38.39
CA CYS A 257 -42.54 39.74 -38.66
C CYS A 257 -41.49 40.81 -38.37
#